data_AF-A0A1H6E1F8-F1
#
_entry.id   AF-A0A1H6E1F8-F1
#
_cell.length_a   1.000
_cell.length_b   1.000
_cell.length_c   1.000
_cell.angle_alpha   90.00
_cell.angle_beta   90.00
_cell.angle_gamma   90.00
#
_symmetry.space_group_name_H-M   'P 1'
#
loop_
_entity.id
_entity.type
_entity.pdbx_description
1 polymer ?
#
loop_
_entity_poly.entity_id
_entity_poly.type
_entity_poly.pdbx_seq_one_letter_code
_entity_poly.pdbx_strand_id
1 'polypeptide(L)'
;MNMPDRRSSGQQGHAWDAPGETDTRRAQVWALAQTLSAHGYEAEMAESEPLLVVAVASGSPVQVRCAYRDDCGGEPWFCFVGGTPIAPADDNHLQDAVVAVKGALAGRD
;
A
#
# COMPACT_ATOMS: atom_id res chain seq x y z
N MET A 1 45.10 17.72 26.84
CA MET A 1 43.66 17.44 26.72
C MET A 1 43.42 16.81 25.35
N ASN A 2 42.89 15.60 25.32
CA ASN A 2 42.75 14.78 24.11
C ASN A 2 41.35 14.99 23.50
N MET A 3 41.31 15.26 22.20
CA MET A 3 40.08 15.26 21.39
C MET A 3 39.56 13.82 21.27
N PRO A 4 38.24 13.55 21.41
CA PRO A 4 37.72 12.24 21.06
C PRO A 4 37.46 12.15 19.55
N ASP A 5 38.18 11.25 18.90
CA ASP A 5 37.82 10.65 17.60
C ASP A 5 36.85 9.47 17.81
N ARG A 6 36.10 9.17 16.74
CA ARG A 6 35.59 7.84 16.34
C ARG A 6 34.11 7.48 16.58
N ARG A 7 33.31 7.76 15.54
CA ARG A 7 32.53 6.80 14.72
C ARG A 7 31.85 5.62 15.45
N SER A 8 30.51 5.65 15.48
CA SER A 8 29.60 4.49 15.42
C SER A 8 28.20 5.04 15.15
N SER A 9 27.70 5.07 13.90
CA SER A 9 27.11 3.92 13.21
C SER A 9 26.17 3.12 14.11
N GLY A 10 25.16 3.80 14.63
CA GLY A 10 23.95 3.20 15.20
C GLY A 10 22.74 3.65 14.40
N GLN A 11 22.74 3.43 13.09
CA GLN A 11 21.55 3.50 12.25
C GLN A 11 20.66 2.30 12.62
N GLN A 12 20.02 2.34 13.78
CA GLN A 12 19.04 1.35 14.20
C GLN A 12 17.93 2.06 14.97
N GLY A 13 16.92 2.44 14.19
CA GLY A 13 15.69 3.09 14.63
C GLY A 13 14.66 3.07 13.50
N HIS A 14 14.49 1.91 12.87
CA HIS A 14 13.33 1.58 12.03
C HIS A 14 12.06 1.66 12.89
N ALA A 15 11.47 2.85 13.08
CA ALA A 15 10.18 3.03 13.76
C ALA A 15 9.67 4.48 13.62
N TRP A 16 9.66 5.02 12.40
CA TRP A 16 8.93 6.27 12.14
C TRP A 16 8.07 6.00 10.92
N ASP A 17 7.03 5.19 11.12
CA ASP A 17 5.77 5.53 10.47
C ASP A 17 5.41 6.90 11.05
N ALA A 18 5.86 8.00 10.43
CA ALA A 18 5.44 9.30 10.91
C ALA A 18 3.90 9.30 10.82
N PRO A 19 3.18 9.81 11.82
CA PRO A 19 1.73 9.74 11.86
C PRO A 19 1.05 10.30 10.58
N GLY A 20 1.72 11.23 9.87
CA GLY A 20 1.26 11.73 8.57
C GLY A 20 1.43 10.76 7.39
N GLU A 21 2.43 9.88 7.40
CA GLU A 21 2.68 8.90 6.33
C GLU A 21 1.69 7.73 6.41
N THR A 22 1.34 7.30 7.62
CA THR A 22 0.32 6.25 7.82
C THR A 22 -1.08 6.76 7.46
N ASP A 23 -1.39 8.01 7.80
CA ASP A 23 -2.64 8.67 7.42
C ASP A 23 -2.75 8.84 5.90
N THR A 24 -1.67 9.28 5.24
CA THR A 24 -1.62 9.39 3.78
C THR A 24 -1.85 8.05 3.09
N ARG A 25 -1.18 6.97 3.55
CA ARG A 25 -1.39 5.62 3.02
C ARG A 25 -2.83 5.15 3.22
N ARG A 26 -3.42 5.37 4.39
CA ARG A 26 -4.83 5.05 4.65
C ARG A 26 -5.75 5.80 3.71
N ALA A 27 -5.51 7.10 3.47
CA ALA A 27 -6.29 7.89 2.53
C ALA A 27 -6.22 7.32 1.10
N GLN A 28 -5.03 6.93 0.63
CA GLN A 28 -4.85 6.32 -0.69
C GLN A 28 -5.55 4.96 -0.82
N VAL A 29 -5.42 4.11 0.19
CA VAL A 29 -6.09 2.80 0.24
C VAL A 29 -7.61 2.98 0.29
N TRP A 30 -8.09 3.99 1.01
CA TRP A 30 -9.51 4.32 1.08
C TRP A 30 -10.05 4.87 -0.25
N ALA A 31 -9.29 5.70 -0.95
CA ALA A 31 -9.65 6.16 -2.29
C ALA A 31 -9.83 4.98 -3.26
N LEU A 32 -8.90 4.01 -3.21
CA LEU A 32 -9.02 2.77 -4.01
C LEU A 32 -10.27 1.96 -3.63
N ALA A 33 -10.54 1.82 -2.33
CA ALA A 33 -11.71 1.12 -1.82
C ALA A 33 -13.02 1.73 -2.33
N GLN A 34 -13.14 3.06 -2.28
CA GLN A 34 -14.32 3.77 -2.75
C GLN A 34 -14.53 3.60 -4.26
N THR A 35 -13.47 3.70 -5.06
CA THR A 35 -13.59 3.50 -6.51
C THR A 35 -14.02 2.06 -6.83
N LEU A 36 -13.47 1.06 -6.14
CA LEU A 36 -13.89 -0.33 -6.30
C LEU A 36 -15.35 -0.57 -5.87
N SER A 37 -15.77 0.04 -4.76
CA SER A 37 -17.16 0.01 -4.30
C SER A 37 -18.11 0.64 -5.32
N ALA A 38 -17.72 1.77 -5.93
CA ALA A 38 -18.48 2.40 -7.01
C ALA A 38 -18.59 1.51 -8.28
N HIS A 39 -17.64 0.60 -8.48
CA HIS A 39 -17.69 -0.43 -9.53
C HIS A 39 -18.50 -1.68 -9.14
N GLY A 40 -19.04 -1.75 -7.92
CA GLY A 40 -19.86 -2.86 -7.43
C GLY A 40 -19.07 -3.98 -6.75
N TYR A 41 -17.81 -3.75 -6.39
CA TYR A 41 -17.02 -4.71 -5.62
C TYR A 41 -17.13 -4.47 -4.11
N GLU A 42 -17.20 -5.55 -3.33
CA GLU A 42 -17.16 -5.48 -1.87
C GLU A 42 -15.70 -5.27 -1.40
N ALA A 43 -15.35 -4.03 -1.09
CA ALA A 43 -14.01 -3.63 -0.69
C ALA A 43 -14.00 -3.11 0.76
N GLU A 44 -13.25 -3.77 1.63
CA GLU A 44 -13.15 -3.48 3.07
C GLU A 44 -11.71 -3.13 3.44
N MET A 45 -11.51 -2.11 4.29
CA MET A 45 -10.18 -1.79 4.80
C MET A 45 -9.94 -2.48 6.15
N ALA A 46 -8.73 -2.99 6.36
CA ALA A 46 -8.30 -3.49 7.65
C ALA A 46 -8.19 -2.34 8.67
N GLU A 47 -8.62 -2.59 9.91
CA GLU A 47 -8.60 -1.57 10.96
C GLU A 47 -7.19 -1.27 11.49
N SER A 48 -6.30 -2.26 11.47
CA SER A 48 -4.95 -2.17 12.05
C SER A 48 -3.87 -1.66 11.11
N GLU A 49 -4.05 -1.77 9.79
CA GLU A 49 -3.02 -1.43 8.80
C GLU A 49 -3.64 -0.91 7.50
N PRO A 50 -2.93 -0.11 6.67
CA PRO A 50 -3.41 0.38 5.38
C PRO A 50 -3.46 -0.75 4.34
N LEU A 51 -4.40 -1.68 4.55
CA LEU A 51 -4.66 -2.85 3.75
C LEU A 51 -6.12 -2.84 3.30
N LEU A 52 -6.32 -2.95 1.99
CA LEU A 52 -7.61 -3.17 1.35
C LEU A 52 -7.80 -4.66 1.10
N VAL A 53 -8.99 -5.15 1.43
CA VAL A 53 -9.45 -6.51 1.17
C VAL A 53 -10.66 -6.42 0.27
N VAL A 54 -10.58 -6.97 -0.93
CA VAL A 54 -11.70 -7.06 -1.86
C VAL A 54 -12.24 -8.48 -1.84
N ALA A 55 -13.46 -8.64 -1.36
CA ALA A 55 -14.14 -9.92 -1.30
C ALA A 55 -14.50 -10.40 -2.71
N VAL A 56 -14.44 -11.71 -2.90
CA VAL A 56 -14.83 -12.40 -4.13
C VAL A 56 -15.91 -13.42 -3.82
N ALA A 57 -16.85 -13.61 -4.74
CA ALA A 57 -17.92 -14.59 -4.60
C ALA A 57 -17.39 -16.03 -4.55
N SER A 58 -16.21 -16.30 -5.11
CA SER A 58 -15.54 -17.59 -5.06
C SER A 58 -14.02 -17.42 -5.13
N GLY A 59 -13.29 -18.22 -4.35
CA GLY A 59 -11.83 -18.16 -4.27
C GLY A 59 -11.28 -17.33 -3.10
N SER A 60 -10.02 -16.92 -3.21
CA SER A 60 -9.34 -16.12 -2.18
C SER A 60 -9.53 -14.62 -2.42
N PRO A 61 -9.82 -13.82 -1.37
CA PRO A 61 -9.98 -12.38 -1.50
C PRO A 61 -8.71 -11.73 -2.02
N VAL A 62 -8.88 -10.63 -2.76
CA VAL A 62 -7.76 -9.84 -3.26
C VAL A 62 -7.36 -8.83 -2.21
N GLN A 63 -6.13 -8.93 -1.73
CA GLN A 63 -5.60 -8.04 -0.71
C GLN A 63 -4.55 -7.11 -1.32
N VAL A 64 -4.72 -5.80 -1.12
CA VAL A 64 -3.86 -4.73 -1.63
C VAL A 64 -3.40 -3.87 -0.47
N ARG A 65 -2.09 -3.64 -0.35
CA ARG A 65 -1.51 -2.72 0.63
C ARG A 65 -0.85 -1.54 -0.06
N CYS A 66 -0.73 -0.43 0.66
CA CYS A 66 0.12 0.68 0.24
C CYS A 66 1.46 0.63 0.98
N ALA A 67 2.56 0.54 0.22
CA ALA A 67 3.92 0.47 0.75
C ALA A 67 4.82 1.48 0.05
N TYR A 68 5.70 2.13 0.80
CA TYR A 68 6.74 2.97 0.24
C TYR A 68 7.86 2.10 -0.33
N ARG A 69 8.29 2.41 -1.54
CA ARG A 69 9.45 1.78 -2.15
C ARG A 69 10.62 2.75 -2.11
N ASP A 70 11.65 2.40 -1.36
CA ASP A 70 12.93 3.12 -1.32
C ASP A 70 13.58 3.19 -2.72
N ASP A 71 13.35 2.15 -3.52
CA ASP A 71 13.85 2.00 -4.89
C ASP A 71 13.22 2.99 -5.90
N CYS A 72 12.03 3.54 -5.59
CA CYS A 72 11.33 4.53 -6.41
C CYS A 72 11.31 5.91 -5.73
N GLY A 73 12.43 6.31 -5.13
CA GLY A 73 12.56 7.65 -4.54
C GLY A 73 11.67 7.91 -3.31
N GLY A 74 11.15 6.86 -2.67
CA GLY A 74 10.27 6.97 -1.52
C GLY A 74 8.80 7.25 -1.87
N GLU A 75 8.37 7.02 -3.11
CA GLU A 75 6.97 7.17 -3.50
C GLU A 75 6.10 6.03 -2.95
N PRO A 76 4.84 6.31 -2.56
CA PRO A 76 3.91 5.28 -2.11
C PRO A 76 3.42 4.46 -3.32
N TRP A 77 3.35 3.14 -3.18
CA TRP A 77 2.92 2.23 -4.24
C TRP A 77 1.85 1.25 -3.74
N PHE A 78 0.84 1.01 -4.57
CA PHE A 78 -0.10 -0.08 -4.36
C PHE A 78 0.57 -1.40 -4.74
N CYS A 79 0.50 -2.37 -3.84
CA CYS A 79 1.06 -3.71 -4.04
C CYS A 79 0.06 -4.76 -3.54
N PHE A 80 -0.01 -5.90 -4.22
CA PHE A 80 -0.71 -7.06 -3.67
C PHE A 80 0.04 -7.60 -2.43
N VAL A 81 -0.67 -8.30 -1.54
CA VAL A 81 -0.08 -8.95 -0.34
C VAL A 81 0.98 -10.02 -0.68
N GLY A 82 1.16 -10.38 -1.96
CA GLY A 82 2.27 -11.20 -2.45
C GLY A 82 3.54 -10.44 -2.85
N GLY A 83 3.57 -9.12 -2.71
CA GLY A 83 4.70 -8.27 -3.14
C GLY A 83 4.69 -7.87 -4.61
N THR A 84 3.68 -8.29 -5.37
CA THR A 84 3.50 -7.87 -6.76
C THR A 84 3.09 -6.40 -6.80
N PRO A 85 3.90 -5.51 -7.42
CA PRO A 85 3.55 -4.11 -7.58
C PRO A 85 2.39 -3.96 -8.56
N ILE A 86 1.50 -3.03 -8.26
CA ILE A 86 0.34 -2.72 -9.09
C ILE A 86 0.61 -1.43 -9.85
N ALA A 87 0.59 -0.31 -9.11
CA ALA A 87 0.71 1.03 -9.64
C ALA A 87 1.16 1.97 -8.50
N PRO A 88 1.71 3.14 -8.83
CA PRO A 88 1.92 4.22 -7.88
C PRO A 88 0.63 4.58 -7.11
N ALA A 89 0.75 4.92 -5.83
CA ALA A 89 -0.38 5.28 -4.97
C ALA A 89 -0.66 6.79 -5.01
N ASP A 90 -0.88 7.28 -6.23
CA ASP A 90 -1.28 8.65 -6.51
C ASP A 90 -2.60 8.67 -7.30
N ASP A 91 -3.30 9.80 -7.23
CA ASP A 91 -4.62 9.99 -7.85
C ASP A 91 -4.62 9.72 -9.37
N ASN A 92 -3.52 10.08 -10.03
CA ASN A 92 -3.35 9.91 -11.48
C ASN A 92 -3.20 8.44 -11.91
N HIS A 93 -2.80 7.55 -10.99
CA HIS A 93 -2.60 6.13 -11.22
C HIS A 93 -3.64 5.26 -10.49
N LEU A 94 -4.57 5.87 -9.77
CA LEU A 94 -5.62 5.18 -9.03
C LEU A 94 -6.46 4.27 -9.96
N GLN A 95 -6.76 4.75 -11.16
CA GLN A 95 -7.52 3.98 -12.15
C GLN A 95 -6.75 2.73 -12.63
N ASP A 96 -5.43 2.84 -12.78
CA ASP A 96 -4.58 1.70 -13.15
C ASP A 96 -4.60 0.63 -12.05
N ALA A 97 -4.54 1.07 -10.79
CA ALA A 97 -4.68 0.18 -9.64
C ALA A 97 -6.02 -0.55 -9.63
N VAL A 98 -7.12 0.14 -9.93
CA VAL A 98 -8.45 -0.48 -10.07
C VAL A 98 -8.46 -1.52 -11.18
N VAL A 99 -7.89 -1.22 -12.35
CA VAL A 99 -7.83 -2.15 -13.49
C VAL A 99 -7.05 -3.41 -13.13
N ALA A 100 -5.90 -3.26 -12.48
CA ALA A 100 -5.09 -4.38 -12.03
C ALA A 100 -5.80 -5.25 -10.98
N VAL A 101 -6.50 -4.62 -10.00
CA VAL A 101 -7.32 -5.34 -9.03
C VAL A 101 -8.44 -6.11 -9.73
N LYS A 102 -9.16 -5.48 -10.64
CA LYS A 102 -10.20 -6.14 -11.45
C LYS A 102 -9.66 -7.29 -12.27
N GLY A 103 -8.48 -7.13 -12.89
CA GLY A 103 -7.80 -8.22 -13.61
C GLY A 103 -7.43 -9.38 -12.70
N ALA A 104 -6.94 -9.09 -11.49
CA ALA A 104 -6.62 -10.11 -10.49
C ALA A 104 -7.87 -10.82 -9.93
N LEU A 105 -9.03 -10.15 -9.90
CA LEU A 105 -10.32 -10.73 -9.56
C LEU A 105 -10.84 -11.62 -10.69
N ALA A 106 -10.78 -11.15 -11.94
CA ALA A 106 -11.23 -11.89 -13.12
C ALA A 106 -10.40 -13.16 -13.40
N GLY A 107 -9.12 -13.18 -13.04
CA GLY A 107 -8.27 -14.37 -13.16
C GLY A 107 -8.48 -15.41 -12.05
N ARG A 108 -9.40 -15.18 -11.10
CA ARG A 108 -9.72 -16.06 -9.97
C ARG A 108 -11.14 -16.63 -10.01
N ASP A 109 -11.92 -16.26 -11.03
CA ASP A 109 -13.23 -16.82 -11.37
C ASP A 109 -13.09 -18.15 -12.16
#